data_AF-A0A5N5QST9-F1
#
_entry.id   AF-A0A5N5QST9-F1
#
_cell.length_a   1.000
_cell.length_b   1.000
_cell.length_c   1.000
_cell.angle_alpha   90.00
_cell.angle_beta   90.00
_cell.angle_gamma   90.00
#
_symmetry.space_group_name_H-M   'P 1'
#
loop_
_entity.id
_entity.type
_entity.pdbx_description
1 polymer ?
#
loop_
_entity_poly.entity_id
_entity_poly.type
_entity_poly.pdbx_seq_one_letter_code
_entity_poly.pdbx_strand_id
1 'polypeptide(L)'
;MKVTEKIQQAEKDNRVWWSFEYFPPRTAQGLQNLLDRIERMRGLGPEFIDITWNAGGRTSDLTNELVKTCQGVIGIETCMHLTCTNMHQEKIDTALREAKANGCRNILALRGDPPSGQEEWTTVEGGFQHGVDLVRYIRQQYGDYFDIAVAGFPQTIQLPEAEAKQEMQWLKEKCDAGANFIFTQMFYDANMFIRWVKAAREAGITIPIVPGINPIQTWNGFIRATTLSKTKIPQDLMDVLEPHKSNDEKVRELGTKIVADMCRKILDADIGIKGLHFYTMNLEKGTKMLLEELNLVPRIETIKPLPWRQSLTPTRRTETIRPIFWANRTKSYLSRTENWDEYPNGRFGDSRSPAYGELDGYGVWIKQTPEEGLKIWGTPTTIEDIKSLFTRFCAKEVKALPWSDQPPSNEMLVIGQQLARMNELGYLTINSQPAVNGARSDDKAFGWGPKNGYVYQKAYLEFFVHPEQLQSLIKRIERDPNVTYYAINKQGDLKTNSISDGPTAVTWGVFPGKEVIQPTIVEAVSFMAWKDEAFELGCQWAKIYEPGSPSRKLIESMMNEYFLVNVVHNDFNDREAIFRPFFADAGLKMNGDEMTTPVANGVNGVNGVNGVNGVKAINGLANGHLKAAMA
;
A
#
# COMPACT_ATOMS: atom_id res chain seq x y z
N MET A 1 -3.28 -5.19 16.35
CA MET A 1 -2.21 -5.88 17.10
C MET A 1 -1.59 -4.88 18.06
N LYS A 2 -1.17 -5.33 19.25
CA LYS A 2 -0.49 -4.45 20.20
C LYS A 2 0.94 -4.18 19.72
N VAL A 3 1.41 -2.94 19.86
CA VAL A 3 2.78 -2.58 19.46
C VAL A 3 3.80 -3.36 20.27
N THR A 4 3.58 -3.62 21.56
CA THR A 4 4.49 -4.44 22.37
C THR A 4 4.62 -5.88 21.87
N GLU A 5 3.57 -6.48 21.31
CA GLU A 5 3.66 -7.81 20.68
C GLU A 5 4.59 -7.79 19.45
N LYS A 6 4.52 -6.72 18.65
CA LYS A 6 5.40 -6.50 17.50
C LYS A 6 6.85 -6.27 17.92
N ILE A 7 7.07 -5.50 18.98
CA ILE A 7 8.40 -5.27 19.57
C ILE A 7 8.99 -6.60 20.05
N GLN A 8 8.25 -7.37 20.84
CA GLN A 8 8.68 -8.68 21.35
C GLN A 8 8.99 -9.66 20.21
N GLN A 9 8.20 -9.65 19.13
CA GLN A 9 8.47 -10.48 17.96
C GLN A 9 9.77 -10.06 17.27
N ALA A 10 9.99 -8.76 17.06
CA ALA A 10 11.23 -8.25 16.48
C ALA A 10 12.47 -8.57 17.34
N GLU A 11 12.33 -8.52 18.67
CA GLU A 11 13.37 -8.92 19.61
C GLU A 11 13.70 -10.42 19.51
N LYS A 12 12.68 -11.30 19.45
CA LYS A 12 12.86 -12.74 19.22
C LYS A 12 13.57 -13.04 17.90
N ASP A 13 13.25 -12.27 16.87
CA ASP A 13 13.87 -12.39 15.55
C ASP A 13 15.25 -11.70 15.46
N ASN A 14 15.72 -11.07 16.56
CA ASN A 14 16.92 -10.25 16.63
C ASN A 14 17.02 -9.24 15.47
N ARG A 15 15.92 -8.52 15.22
CA ARG A 15 15.73 -7.67 14.06
C ARG A 15 15.59 -6.20 14.46
N VAL A 16 16.25 -5.32 13.70
CA VAL A 16 15.98 -3.88 13.75
C VAL A 16 14.64 -3.58 13.09
N TRP A 17 13.83 -2.76 13.73
CA TRP A 17 12.50 -2.40 13.24
C TRP A 17 12.30 -0.89 13.30
N TRP A 18 11.29 -0.40 12.59
CA TRP A 18 10.99 1.03 12.55
C TRP A 18 9.51 1.34 12.43
N SER A 19 9.14 2.58 12.75
CA SER A 19 7.80 3.12 12.63
C SER A 19 7.83 4.55 12.08
N PHE A 20 6.69 5.06 11.62
CA PHE A 20 6.58 6.40 11.04
C PHE A 20 5.49 7.23 11.73
N GLU A 21 5.76 8.50 12.02
CA GLU A 21 4.74 9.45 12.47
C GLU A 21 4.27 10.36 11.33
N TYR A 22 2.95 10.58 11.28
CA TYR A 22 2.26 11.50 10.38
C TYR A 22 1.32 12.42 11.16
N PHE A 23 1.03 13.59 10.60
CA PHE A 23 0.08 14.52 11.19
C PHE A 23 -1.10 14.84 10.25
N PRO A 24 -2.31 15.07 10.79
CA PRO A 24 -3.47 15.44 9.99
C PRO A 24 -3.22 16.72 9.17
N PRO A 25 -3.40 16.70 7.83
CA PRO A 25 -3.23 17.87 6.99
C PRO A 25 -4.41 18.84 7.13
N ARG A 26 -4.22 20.10 6.73
CA ARG A 26 -5.25 21.15 6.86
C ARG A 26 -6.26 21.21 5.71
N THR A 27 -6.00 20.51 4.61
CA THR A 27 -6.80 20.58 3.37
C THR A 27 -7.17 19.19 2.87
N ALA A 28 -8.29 19.07 2.17
CA ALA A 28 -8.74 17.81 1.57
C ALA A 28 -7.72 17.24 0.56
N GLN A 29 -7.13 18.10 -0.28
CA GLN A 29 -6.03 17.68 -1.17
C GLN A 29 -4.81 17.19 -0.37
N GLY A 30 -4.49 17.84 0.74
CA GLY A 30 -3.44 17.40 1.65
C GLY A 30 -3.72 16.02 2.25
N LEU A 31 -4.98 15.72 2.58
CA LEU A 31 -5.42 14.43 3.08
C LEU A 31 -5.22 13.33 2.04
N GLN A 32 -5.68 13.55 0.80
CA GLN A 32 -5.47 12.59 -0.28
C GLN A 32 -3.98 12.34 -0.55
N ASN A 33 -3.18 13.42 -0.59
CA ASN A 33 -1.73 13.32 -0.78
C ASN A 33 -1.05 12.55 0.37
N LEU A 34 -1.55 12.69 1.60
CA LEU A 34 -1.04 11.97 2.76
C LEU A 34 -1.39 10.49 2.69
N LEU A 35 -2.65 10.14 2.38
CA LEU A 35 -3.07 8.75 2.24
C LEU A 35 -2.27 8.01 1.16
N ASP A 36 -2.12 8.63 -0.01
CA ASP A 36 -1.30 8.09 -1.11
C ASP A 36 0.18 7.93 -0.67
N ARG A 37 0.69 8.81 0.20
CA ARG A 37 2.04 8.71 0.76
C ARG A 37 2.17 7.59 1.78
N ILE A 38 1.21 7.44 2.70
CA ILE A 38 1.19 6.34 3.68
C ILE A 38 1.19 5.00 2.94
N GLU A 39 0.41 4.90 1.86
CA GLU A 39 0.36 3.71 1.01
C GLU A 39 1.72 3.37 0.39
N ARG A 40 2.44 4.36 -0.17
CA ARG A 40 3.80 4.15 -0.69
C ARG A 40 4.80 3.82 0.41
N MET A 41 4.75 4.56 1.53
CA MET A 41 5.67 4.40 2.64
C MET A 41 5.43 3.11 3.43
N ARG A 42 4.24 2.52 3.41
CA ARG A 42 4.02 1.15 3.88
C ARG A 42 4.93 0.15 3.15
N GLY A 43 5.22 0.41 1.88
CA GLY A 43 6.20 -0.35 1.11
C GLY A 43 7.64 -0.25 1.64
N LEU A 44 7.93 0.72 2.52
CA LEU A 44 9.21 0.86 3.23
C LEU A 44 9.27 0.03 4.53
N GLY A 45 8.30 -0.86 4.78
CA GLY A 45 8.37 -1.88 5.84
C GLY A 45 8.24 -1.45 7.30
N PRO A 46 7.55 -0.33 7.67
CA PRO A 46 7.35 0.01 9.08
C PRO A 46 6.48 -1.05 9.79
N GLU A 47 6.73 -1.26 11.09
CA GLU A 47 5.93 -2.14 11.94
C GLU A 47 4.53 -1.58 12.22
N PHE A 48 4.46 -0.28 12.39
CA PHE A 48 3.25 0.50 12.65
C PHE A 48 3.50 1.96 12.28
N ILE A 49 2.44 2.75 12.28
CA ILE A 49 2.50 4.20 12.09
C ILE A 49 1.79 4.92 13.24
N ASP A 50 2.15 6.19 13.43
CA ASP A 50 1.57 7.05 14.44
C ASP A 50 0.85 8.20 13.74
N ILE A 51 -0.34 8.54 14.23
CA ILE A 51 -1.11 9.70 13.76
C ILE A 51 -1.25 10.69 14.90
N THR A 52 -0.72 11.89 14.70
CA THR A 52 -0.72 12.92 15.74
C THR A 52 -2.11 13.48 16.00
N TRP A 53 -2.27 14.01 17.22
CA TRP A 53 -3.48 14.68 17.69
C TRP A 53 -3.13 16.11 18.08
N ASN A 54 -3.75 17.09 17.42
CA ASN A 54 -3.49 18.49 17.72
C ASN A 54 -4.06 18.90 19.09
N ALA A 55 -3.35 19.79 19.78
CA ALA A 55 -3.79 20.38 21.05
C ALA A 55 -5.21 20.96 20.96
N GLY A 56 -6.04 20.68 21.97
CA GLY A 56 -7.46 21.06 22.01
C GLY A 56 -8.38 20.25 21.08
N GLY A 57 -7.85 19.25 20.36
CA GLY A 57 -8.63 18.35 19.52
C GLY A 57 -9.29 19.03 18.31
N ARG A 58 -8.77 20.15 17.81
CA ARG A 58 -9.36 20.85 16.64
C ARG A 58 -9.42 19.99 15.37
N THR A 59 -8.58 18.96 15.28
CA THR A 59 -8.55 17.98 14.18
C THR A 59 -8.74 16.55 14.71
N SER A 60 -9.48 16.38 15.82
CA SER A 60 -9.78 15.07 16.41
C SER A 60 -10.41 14.13 15.40
N ASP A 61 -11.40 14.66 14.67
CA ASP A 61 -12.24 13.87 13.79
C ASP A 61 -11.41 13.34 12.61
N LEU A 62 -10.52 14.19 12.09
CA LEU A 62 -9.57 13.82 11.03
C LEU A 62 -8.54 12.78 11.51
N THR A 63 -8.17 12.81 12.79
CA THR A 63 -7.27 11.79 13.38
C THR A 63 -7.96 10.44 13.42
N ASN A 64 -9.21 10.40 13.89
CA ASN A 64 -10.02 9.18 13.91
C ASN A 64 -10.28 8.64 12.50
N GLU A 65 -10.56 9.51 11.52
CA GLU A 65 -10.74 9.13 10.11
C GLU A 65 -9.46 8.53 9.52
N LEU A 66 -8.30 9.14 9.80
CA LEU A 66 -7.00 8.61 9.37
C LEU A 66 -6.72 7.25 9.99
N VAL A 67 -6.98 7.07 11.29
CA VAL A 67 -6.83 5.77 11.98
C VAL A 67 -7.77 4.73 11.38
N LYS A 68 -9.05 5.06 11.16
CA LYS A 68 -10.03 4.19 10.49
C LYS A 68 -9.53 3.78 9.10
N THR A 69 -9.05 4.72 8.31
CA THR A 69 -8.58 4.47 6.93
C THR A 69 -7.31 3.63 6.92
N CYS A 70 -6.36 3.90 7.82
CA CYS A 70 -5.10 3.17 7.90
C CYS A 70 -5.30 1.71 8.34
N GLN A 71 -6.13 1.48 9.36
CA GLN A 71 -6.47 0.14 9.83
C GLN A 71 -7.37 -0.60 8.83
N GLY A 72 -8.40 0.07 8.30
CA GLY A 72 -9.45 -0.56 7.49
C GLY A 72 -9.06 -0.79 6.03
N VAL A 73 -8.43 0.20 5.39
CA VAL A 73 -8.18 0.22 3.94
C VAL A 73 -6.72 -0.03 3.61
N ILE A 74 -5.81 0.69 4.26
CA ILE A 74 -4.36 0.57 3.97
C ILE A 74 -3.80 -0.73 4.57
N GLY A 75 -4.36 -1.20 5.68
CA GLY A 75 -3.93 -2.40 6.37
C GLY A 75 -2.57 -2.22 7.03
N ILE A 76 -2.43 -1.17 7.83
CA ILE A 76 -1.25 -0.88 8.65
C ILE A 76 -1.63 -0.55 10.08
N GLU A 77 -0.91 -1.16 11.02
CA GLU A 77 -1.14 -0.95 12.45
C GLU A 77 -0.92 0.52 12.79
N THR A 78 -1.85 1.10 13.56
CA THR A 78 -1.82 2.53 13.87
C THR A 78 -1.83 2.78 15.38
N CYS A 79 -0.92 3.62 15.85
CA CYS A 79 -0.90 4.24 17.17
C CYS A 79 -1.53 5.64 17.08
N MET A 80 -2.60 5.86 17.84
CA MET A 80 -3.30 7.14 17.84
C MET A 80 -2.79 7.99 18.99
N HIS A 81 -2.33 9.21 18.70
CA HIS A 81 -2.04 10.17 19.76
C HIS A 81 -3.36 10.63 20.41
N LEU A 82 -3.32 10.88 21.71
CA LEU A 82 -4.45 11.42 22.43
C LEU A 82 -3.96 12.35 23.54
N THR A 83 -4.29 13.64 23.43
CA THR A 83 -3.98 14.64 24.47
C THR A 83 -5.15 14.77 25.43
N CYS A 84 -4.89 14.89 26.74
CA CYS A 84 -5.95 14.95 27.76
C CYS A 84 -6.30 16.36 28.24
N THR A 85 -5.54 17.38 27.85
CA THR A 85 -5.77 18.77 28.25
C THR A 85 -6.55 19.58 27.21
N ASN A 86 -7.18 20.68 27.65
CA ASN A 86 -7.94 21.61 26.80
C ASN A 86 -9.17 21.00 26.12
N MET A 87 -9.76 19.94 26.71
CA MET A 87 -11.01 19.33 26.23
C MET A 87 -11.80 18.68 27.37
N HIS A 88 -13.12 18.57 27.20
CA HIS A 88 -13.98 17.81 28.10
C HIS A 88 -13.75 16.30 27.96
N GLN A 89 -13.97 15.55 29.05
CA GLN A 89 -13.80 14.10 29.12
C GLN A 89 -14.60 13.35 28.02
N GLU A 90 -15.80 13.82 27.67
CA GLU A 90 -16.64 13.20 26.62
C GLU A 90 -15.94 13.07 25.25
N LYS A 91 -15.03 13.99 24.94
CA LYS A 91 -14.27 13.96 23.68
C LYS A 91 -13.22 12.84 23.69
N ILE A 92 -12.62 12.60 24.86
CA ILE A 92 -11.69 11.49 25.10
C ILE A 92 -12.45 10.16 25.04
N ASP A 93 -13.65 10.10 25.61
CA ASP A 93 -14.51 8.90 25.56
C ASP A 93 -14.91 8.55 24.14
N THR A 94 -15.32 9.56 23.37
CA THR A 94 -15.69 9.38 21.96
C THR A 94 -14.49 8.88 21.16
N ALA A 95 -13.31 9.50 21.31
CA ALA A 95 -12.09 9.10 20.61
C ALA A 95 -11.66 7.66 20.95
N LEU A 96 -11.67 7.27 22.24
CA LEU A 96 -11.30 5.92 22.66
C LEU A 96 -12.30 4.87 22.17
N ARG A 97 -13.61 5.18 22.21
CA ARG A 97 -14.66 4.30 21.70
C ARG A 97 -14.52 4.09 20.19
N GLU A 98 -14.30 5.15 19.42
CA GLU A 98 -14.10 5.09 17.97
C GLU A 98 -12.79 4.36 17.61
N ALA A 99 -11.70 4.63 18.31
CA ALA A 99 -10.44 3.91 18.14
C ALA A 99 -10.63 2.40 18.34
N LYS A 100 -11.31 2.00 19.42
CA LYS A 100 -11.66 0.60 19.70
C LYS A 100 -12.55 -0.01 18.62
N ALA A 101 -13.61 0.69 18.21
CA ALA A 101 -14.54 0.23 17.18
C ALA A 101 -13.83 -0.02 15.83
N ASN A 102 -12.86 0.82 15.48
CA ASN A 102 -12.08 0.69 14.24
C ASN A 102 -10.85 -0.24 14.40
N GLY A 103 -10.71 -0.93 15.53
CA GLY A 103 -9.66 -1.92 15.76
C GLY A 103 -8.30 -1.37 16.15
N CYS A 104 -8.18 -0.07 16.39
CA CYS A 104 -6.96 0.50 16.99
C CYS A 104 -6.73 -0.13 18.37
N ARG A 105 -5.48 -0.51 18.62
CA ARG A 105 -5.02 -1.13 19.87
C ARG A 105 -3.96 -0.31 20.56
N ASN A 106 -3.57 0.83 20.04
CA ASN A 106 -2.35 1.53 20.46
C ASN A 106 -2.66 3.02 20.62
N ILE A 107 -2.45 3.55 21.82
CA ILE A 107 -2.69 4.96 22.16
C ILE A 107 -1.41 5.57 22.71
N LEU A 108 -0.97 6.70 22.14
CA LEU A 108 0.04 7.54 22.77
C LEU A 108 -0.65 8.56 23.67
N ALA A 109 -0.62 8.31 24.98
CA ALA A 109 -1.23 9.16 25.99
C ALA A 109 -0.34 10.37 26.29
N LEU A 110 -0.84 11.55 25.97
CA LEU A 110 -0.13 12.82 26.10
C LEU A 110 -0.90 13.78 26.99
N ARG A 111 -0.19 14.68 27.65
CA ARG A 111 -0.83 15.83 28.31
C ARG A 111 -1.48 16.73 27.25
N GLY A 112 -0.66 17.24 26.33
CA GLY A 112 -1.02 18.30 25.38
C GLY A 112 -0.33 19.61 25.74
N ASP A 113 -0.04 20.41 24.71
CA ASP A 113 0.54 21.75 24.87
C ASP A 113 -0.57 22.78 25.15
N PRO A 114 -0.22 23.93 25.78
CA PRO A 114 -1.13 25.06 25.90
C PRO A 114 -1.68 25.52 24.53
N PRO A 115 -2.89 26.11 24.48
CA PRO A 115 -3.41 26.68 23.24
C PRO A 115 -2.46 27.72 22.63
N SER A 116 -2.42 27.79 21.29
CA SER A 116 -1.58 28.76 20.58
C SER A 116 -1.84 30.19 21.07
N GLY A 117 -0.79 30.86 21.55
CA GLY A 117 -0.86 32.24 22.07
C GLY A 117 -1.11 32.36 23.58
N GLN A 118 -1.21 31.23 24.30
CA GLN A 118 -1.26 31.20 25.76
C GLN A 118 -0.01 30.51 26.29
N GLU A 119 0.64 31.10 27.29
CA GLU A 119 1.78 30.48 27.98
C GLU A 119 1.34 29.49 29.05
N GLU A 120 0.15 29.71 29.63
CA GLU A 120 -0.38 28.92 30.72
C GLU A 120 -1.50 27.98 30.32
N TRP A 121 -1.54 26.85 31.00
CA TRP A 121 -2.60 25.87 30.89
C TRP A 121 -3.72 26.19 31.87
N THR A 122 -4.98 26.02 31.44
CA THR A 122 -6.15 26.15 32.32
C THR A 122 -6.86 24.81 32.45
N THR A 123 -7.10 24.39 33.70
CA THR A 123 -7.93 23.21 34.02
C THR A 123 -9.34 23.43 33.49
N VAL A 124 -9.81 22.53 32.63
CA VAL A 124 -11.25 22.41 32.38
C VAL A 124 -11.88 21.72 33.59
N GLU A 125 -13.00 22.24 34.09
CA GLU A 125 -13.73 21.61 35.20
C GLU A 125 -14.08 20.16 34.84
N GLY A 126 -13.70 19.20 35.70
CA GLY A 126 -13.82 17.77 35.44
C GLY A 126 -12.82 17.18 34.42
N GLY A 127 -11.83 17.95 33.97
CA GLY A 127 -10.80 17.52 33.00
C GLY A 127 -9.53 16.95 33.63
N PHE A 128 -8.67 16.38 32.78
CA PHE A 128 -7.38 15.82 33.16
C PHE A 128 -6.29 16.89 33.33
N GLN A 129 -5.33 16.69 34.24
CA GLN A 129 -4.23 17.64 34.48
C GLN A 129 -2.91 17.18 33.87
N HIS A 130 -2.66 15.88 33.92
CA HIS A 130 -1.39 15.27 33.55
C HIS A 130 -1.61 14.06 32.64
N GLY A 131 -0.60 13.75 31.81
CA GLY A 131 -0.67 12.59 30.93
C GLY A 131 -0.85 11.26 31.69
N VAL A 132 -0.38 11.18 32.95
CA VAL A 132 -0.59 10.01 33.81
C VAL A 132 -2.07 9.77 34.14
N ASP A 133 -2.87 10.84 34.22
CA ASP A 133 -4.31 10.72 34.50
C ASP A 133 -5.01 10.04 33.33
N LEU A 134 -4.59 10.34 32.09
CA LEU A 134 -5.10 9.66 30.90
C LEU A 134 -4.69 8.18 30.86
N VAL A 135 -3.46 7.85 31.26
CA VAL A 135 -3.02 6.44 31.38
C VAL A 135 -3.92 5.68 32.35
N ARG A 136 -4.11 6.21 33.57
CA ARG A 136 -4.98 5.62 34.60
C ARG A 136 -6.41 5.48 34.10
N TYR A 137 -6.92 6.49 33.42
CA TYR A 137 -8.27 6.51 32.86
C TYR A 137 -8.49 5.43 31.80
N ILE A 138 -7.59 5.32 30.82
CA ILE A 138 -7.68 4.29 29.78
C ILE A 138 -7.62 2.89 30.42
N ARG A 139 -6.74 2.69 31.40
CA ARG A 139 -6.66 1.42 32.14
C ARG A 139 -7.94 1.09 32.89
N GLN A 140 -8.54 2.08 33.55
CA GLN A 140 -9.80 1.89 34.28
C GLN A 140 -10.96 1.52 33.35
N GLN A 141 -11.08 2.20 32.19
CA GLN A 141 -12.23 2.03 31.28
C GLN A 141 -12.08 0.84 30.32
N TYR A 142 -10.85 0.54 29.88
CA TYR A 142 -10.59 -0.41 28.81
C TYR A 142 -9.68 -1.58 29.23
N GLY A 143 -9.20 -1.60 30.48
CA GLY A 143 -8.30 -2.64 30.98
C GLY A 143 -7.05 -2.77 30.12
N ASP A 144 -6.80 -4.00 29.66
CA ASP A 144 -5.65 -4.32 28.81
C ASP A 144 -5.98 -4.26 27.30
N TYR A 145 -7.12 -3.72 26.88
CA TYR A 145 -7.47 -3.65 25.46
C TYR A 145 -6.45 -2.84 24.63
N PHE A 146 -6.00 -1.70 25.18
CA PHE A 146 -5.05 -0.79 24.55
C PHE A 146 -3.63 -1.01 25.09
N ASP A 147 -2.66 -1.07 24.19
CA ASP A 147 -1.29 -0.71 24.48
C ASP A 147 -1.18 0.82 24.60
N ILE A 148 -0.56 1.29 25.68
CA ILE A 148 -0.44 2.71 25.98
C ILE A 148 1.03 3.11 25.89
N ALA A 149 1.36 3.99 24.96
CA ALA A 149 2.64 4.68 24.91
C ALA A 149 2.59 5.95 25.75
N VAL A 150 3.75 6.38 26.25
CA VAL A 150 3.94 7.71 26.86
C VAL A 150 5.18 8.40 26.30
N ALA A 151 5.21 9.73 26.38
CA ALA A 151 6.36 10.52 25.95
C ALA A 151 7.48 10.56 27.01
N GLY A 152 8.72 10.37 26.55
CA GLY A 152 9.96 10.59 27.30
C GLY A 152 10.80 11.70 26.67
N PHE A 153 11.60 12.39 27.50
CA PHE A 153 12.36 13.57 27.08
C PHE A 153 13.84 13.40 27.42
N PRO A 154 14.68 12.84 26.52
CA PRO A 154 16.06 12.49 26.84
C PRO A 154 16.94 13.65 27.30
N GLN A 155 16.65 14.87 26.82
CA GLN A 155 17.37 16.09 27.18
C GLN A 155 17.22 16.49 28.65
N THR A 156 16.23 15.97 29.36
CA THR A 156 16.05 16.20 30.81
C THR A 156 17.23 15.71 31.64
N ILE A 157 18.03 14.76 31.13
CA ILE A 157 19.26 14.29 31.80
C ILE A 157 20.34 15.39 31.91
N GLN A 158 20.19 16.49 31.16
CA GLN A 158 21.10 17.63 31.18
C GLN A 158 20.65 18.75 32.14
N LEU A 159 19.49 18.59 32.80
CA LEU A 159 19.03 19.51 33.83
C LEU A 159 19.88 19.37 35.12
N PRO A 160 19.80 20.33 36.06
CA PRO A 160 20.34 20.14 37.40
C PRO A 160 19.86 18.82 38.01
N GLU A 161 20.71 18.17 38.80
CA GLU A 161 20.50 16.80 39.28
C GLU A 161 19.11 16.58 39.93
N ALA A 162 18.67 17.52 40.76
CA ALA A 162 17.38 17.46 41.43
C ALA A 162 16.19 17.47 40.44
N GLU A 163 16.26 18.32 39.41
CA GLU A 163 15.23 18.42 38.37
C GLU A 163 15.24 17.19 37.45
N ALA A 164 16.42 16.73 37.05
CA ALA A 164 16.57 15.52 36.24
C ALA A 164 16.00 14.28 36.96
N LYS A 165 16.24 14.17 38.27
CA LYS A 165 15.68 13.10 39.10
C LYS A 165 14.16 13.20 39.20
N GLN A 166 13.62 14.42 39.31
CA GLN A 166 12.17 14.66 39.36
C GLN A 166 11.48 14.29 38.04
N GLU A 167 12.05 14.69 36.90
CA GLU A 167 11.56 14.30 35.57
C GLU A 167 11.55 12.78 35.38
N MET A 168 12.60 12.10 35.85
CA MET A 168 12.67 10.64 35.81
C MET A 168 11.62 10.00 36.71
N GLN A 169 11.34 10.56 37.89
CA GLN A 169 10.29 10.08 38.79
C GLN A 169 8.90 10.20 38.15
N TRP A 170 8.58 11.31 37.48
CA TRP A 170 7.32 11.46 36.76
C TRP A 170 7.20 10.50 35.57
N LEU A 171 8.30 10.22 34.88
CA LEU A 171 8.32 9.18 33.85
C LEU A 171 8.03 7.80 34.45
N LYS A 172 8.69 7.46 35.57
CA LYS A 172 8.45 6.20 36.28
C LYS A 172 6.99 6.07 36.73
N GLU A 173 6.40 7.15 37.26
CA GLU A 173 4.99 7.18 37.66
C GLU A 173 4.04 6.89 36.49
N LYS A 174 4.31 7.48 35.31
CA LYS A 174 3.57 7.17 34.07
C LYS A 174 3.70 5.70 33.66
N CYS A 175 4.88 5.11 33.82
CA CYS A 175 5.11 3.69 33.56
C CYS A 175 4.31 2.81 34.54
N ASP A 176 4.39 3.11 35.83
CA ASP A 176 3.74 2.36 36.90
C ASP A 176 2.21 2.46 36.85
N ALA A 177 1.68 3.57 36.31
CA ALA A 177 0.26 3.73 36.03
C ALA A 177 -0.26 2.79 34.93
N GLY A 178 0.63 2.13 34.18
CA GLY A 178 0.28 1.10 33.20
C GLY A 178 0.67 1.44 31.76
N ALA A 179 1.65 2.31 31.52
CA ALA A 179 2.21 2.46 30.17
C ALA A 179 3.01 1.21 29.75
N ASN A 180 2.94 0.86 28.47
CA ASN A 180 3.56 -0.33 27.91
C ASN A 180 4.88 -0.06 27.19
N PHE A 181 5.10 1.16 26.69
CA PHE A 181 6.35 1.58 26.05
C PHE A 181 6.48 3.10 26.02
N ILE A 182 7.67 3.60 25.69
CA ILE A 182 8.00 5.02 25.67
C ILE A 182 8.43 5.44 24.27
N PHE A 183 7.84 6.50 23.71
CA PHE A 183 8.45 7.26 22.62
C PHE A 183 9.23 8.41 23.17
N THR A 184 10.44 8.64 22.66
CA THR A 184 11.20 9.83 23.04
C THR A 184 10.93 10.98 22.10
N GLN A 185 10.92 12.21 22.62
CA GLN A 185 11.11 13.40 21.80
C GLN A 185 12.38 13.30 20.94
N MET A 186 12.42 13.98 19.80
CA MET A 186 13.60 14.03 18.94
C MET A 186 14.83 14.64 19.64
N PHE A 187 16.01 14.18 19.24
CA PHE A 187 17.30 14.64 19.72
C PHE A 187 18.38 14.44 18.64
N TYR A 188 19.54 15.06 18.85
CA TYR A 188 20.69 14.95 17.93
C TYR A 188 22.01 14.55 18.65
N ASP A 189 21.97 14.29 19.96
CA ASP A 189 23.09 13.76 20.75
C ASP A 189 22.81 12.31 21.20
N ALA A 190 23.45 11.35 20.52
CA ALA A 190 23.34 9.93 20.87
C ALA A 190 23.89 9.60 22.28
N ASN A 191 24.96 10.27 22.72
CA ASN A 191 25.55 9.98 24.03
C ASN A 191 24.61 10.41 25.16
N MET A 192 23.96 11.56 25.00
CA MET A 192 22.93 12.03 25.92
C MET A 192 21.77 11.02 26.00
N PHE A 193 21.28 10.54 24.85
CA PHE A 193 20.23 9.52 24.83
C PHE A 193 20.67 8.23 25.54
N ILE A 194 21.87 7.72 25.27
CA ILE A 194 22.41 6.51 25.92
C ILE A 194 22.48 6.67 27.44
N ARG A 195 22.94 7.83 27.93
CA ARG A 195 22.96 8.13 29.39
C ARG A 195 21.55 8.16 29.98
N TRP A 196 20.60 8.79 29.29
CA TRP A 196 19.22 8.86 29.74
C TRP A 196 18.56 7.47 29.81
N VAL A 197 18.81 6.59 28.83
CA VAL A 197 18.31 5.20 28.87
C VAL A 197 18.87 4.45 30.08
N LYS A 198 20.17 4.59 30.38
CA LYS A 198 20.78 3.97 31.57
C LYS A 198 20.13 4.47 32.86
N ALA A 199 19.94 5.78 32.99
CA ALA A 199 19.25 6.38 34.14
C ALA A 199 17.80 5.89 34.28
N ALA A 200 17.08 5.69 33.16
CA ALA A 200 15.74 5.11 33.17
C ALA A 200 15.75 3.65 33.68
N ARG A 201 16.73 2.84 33.28
CA ARG A 201 16.90 1.47 33.78
C ARG A 201 17.24 1.45 35.27
N GLU A 202 18.14 2.32 35.73
CA GLU A 202 18.49 2.48 37.15
C GLU A 202 17.29 2.90 38.01
N ALA A 203 16.38 3.71 37.45
CA ALA A 203 15.11 4.08 38.08
C ALA A 203 14.04 2.95 38.06
N GLY A 204 14.37 1.78 37.52
CA GLY A 204 13.48 0.62 37.46
C GLY A 204 12.47 0.63 36.31
N ILE A 205 12.64 1.47 35.29
CA ILE A 205 11.80 1.45 34.09
C ILE A 205 12.28 0.30 33.19
N THR A 206 11.46 -0.73 33.02
CA THR A 206 11.79 -1.93 32.23
C THR A 206 11.07 -2.01 30.89
N ILE A 207 10.05 -1.18 30.67
CA ILE A 207 9.30 -1.16 29.40
C ILE A 207 10.17 -0.71 28.21
N PRO A 208 9.83 -1.10 26.97
CA PRO A 208 10.56 -0.68 25.77
C PRO A 208 10.64 0.83 25.63
N ILE A 209 11.81 1.31 25.18
CA ILE A 209 12.07 2.70 24.85
C ILE A 209 12.34 2.76 23.34
N VAL A 210 11.65 3.67 22.65
CA VAL A 210 11.74 3.83 21.20
C VAL A 210 12.24 5.25 20.91
N PRO A 211 13.48 5.43 20.43
CA PRO A 211 14.02 6.74 20.12
C PRO A 211 13.28 7.40 18.96
N GLY A 212 12.87 8.65 19.16
CA GLY A 212 12.34 9.53 18.12
C GLY A 212 13.45 10.12 17.25
N ILE A 213 13.43 9.82 15.96
CA ILE A 213 14.44 10.19 14.96
C ILE A 213 13.80 11.14 13.96
N ASN A 214 14.34 12.36 13.83
CA ASN A 214 13.86 13.33 12.85
C ASN A 214 14.90 13.52 11.72
N PRO A 215 14.65 12.98 10.51
CA PRO A 215 15.52 13.21 9.35
C PRO A 215 15.63 14.71 9.03
N ILE A 216 16.84 15.18 8.79
CA ILE A 216 17.09 16.57 8.40
C ILE A 216 16.84 16.71 6.89
N GLN A 217 15.75 17.39 6.51
CA GLN A 217 15.27 17.44 5.11
C GLN A 217 15.52 18.77 4.39
N THR A 218 15.38 19.86 5.14
CA THR A 218 15.57 21.25 4.70
C THR A 218 16.11 22.06 5.88
N TRP A 219 16.85 23.12 5.61
CA TRP A 219 17.43 23.96 6.67
C TRP A 219 16.33 24.62 7.52
N ASN A 220 15.40 25.31 6.86
CA ASN A 220 14.33 26.04 7.55
C ASN A 220 13.39 25.10 8.32
N GLY A 221 13.10 23.92 7.76
CA GLY A 221 12.29 22.91 8.45
C GLY A 221 12.99 22.38 9.69
N PHE A 222 14.29 22.10 9.59
CA PHE A 222 15.13 21.67 10.71
C PHE A 222 15.15 22.72 11.85
N ILE A 223 15.54 23.96 11.55
CA ILE A 223 15.59 25.04 12.56
C ILE A 223 14.25 25.27 13.22
N ARG A 224 13.15 25.27 12.45
CA ARG A 224 11.81 25.47 12.99
C ARG A 224 11.41 24.33 13.94
N ALA A 225 11.66 23.09 13.56
CA ALA A 225 11.31 21.91 14.36
C ALA A 225 12.11 21.88 15.68
N THR A 226 13.40 22.16 15.62
CA THR A 226 14.29 22.16 16.80
C THR A 226 13.99 23.33 17.73
N THR A 227 13.66 24.51 17.19
CA THR A 227 13.21 25.66 17.99
C THR A 227 11.90 25.36 18.72
N LEU A 228 10.90 24.84 18.01
CA LEU A 228 9.58 24.54 18.61
C LEU A 228 9.67 23.51 19.73
N SER A 229 10.49 22.48 19.53
CA SER A 229 10.74 21.41 20.52
C SER A 229 11.75 21.80 21.61
N LYS A 230 12.36 22.99 21.51
CA LYS A 230 13.48 23.43 22.37
C LYS A 230 14.64 22.41 22.41
N THR A 231 14.90 21.77 21.28
CA THR A 231 15.94 20.75 21.14
C THR A 231 17.32 21.38 21.00
N LYS A 232 18.24 21.02 21.89
CA LYS A 232 19.65 21.41 21.80
C LYS A 232 20.35 20.63 20.70
N ILE A 233 21.03 21.36 19.82
CA ILE A 233 21.76 20.79 18.69
C ILE A 233 23.27 20.84 18.99
N PRO A 234 23.99 19.72 18.86
CA PRO A 234 25.44 19.71 18.94
C PRO A 234 26.08 20.71 17.97
N GLN A 235 27.09 21.45 18.43
CA GLN A 235 27.71 22.52 17.63
C GLN A 235 28.41 21.97 16.39
N ASP A 236 29.05 20.81 16.50
CA ASP A 236 29.68 20.09 15.39
C ASP A 236 28.70 19.74 14.28
N LEU A 237 27.45 19.41 14.61
CA LEU A 237 26.38 19.23 13.61
C LEU A 237 26.05 20.56 12.92
N MET A 238 25.90 21.64 13.68
CA MET A 238 25.61 22.97 13.13
C MET A 238 26.72 23.48 12.21
N ASP A 239 27.98 23.29 12.60
CA ASP A 239 29.16 23.69 11.83
C ASP A 239 29.20 23.01 10.45
N VAL A 240 28.66 21.80 10.32
CA VAL A 240 28.57 21.07 9.05
C VAL A 240 27.40 21.56 8.19
N LEU A 241 26.24 21.87 8.79
CA LEU A 241 25.03 22.19 8.04
C LEU A 241 24.88 23.67 7.69
N GLU A 242 25.27 24.58 8.59
CA GLU A 242 25.05 26.02 8.42
C GLU A 242 25.70 26.61 7.16
N PRO A 243 26.93 26.20 6.74
CA PRO A 243 27.52 26.64 5.48
C PRO A 243 26.66 26.34 4.24
N HIS A 244 25.74 25.37 4.34
CA HIS A 244 24.87 24.92 3.27
C HIS A 244 23.40 25.34 3.45
N LYS A 245 23.09 26.26 4.37
CA LYS A 245 21.70 26.66 4.71
C LYS A 245 20.81 27.12 3.55
N SER A 246 21.39 27.54 2.44
CA SER A 246 20.67 27.93 1.21
C SER A 246 20.53 26.79 0.17
N ASN A 247 21.07 25.61 0.44
CA ASN A 247 21.03 24.44 -0.44
C ASN A 247 20.39 23.24 0.28
N ASP A 248 19.07 23.13 0.19
CA ASP A 248 18.31 22.05 0.84
C ASP A 248 18.66 20.65 0.32
N GLU A 249 19.18 20.51 -0.90
CA GLU A 249 19.68 19.22 -1.38
C GLU A 249 20.93 18.79 -0.61
N LYS A 250 21.89 19.71 -0.46
CA LYS A 250 23.12 19.43 0.28
C LYS A 250 22.87 19.24 1.77
N VAL A 251 22.00 20.06 2.37
CA VAL A 251 21.55 19.90 3.78
C VAL A 251 20.95 18.52 4.00
N ARG A 252 20.12 18.04 3.07
CA ARG A 252 19.53 16.71 3.17
C ARG A 252 20.56 15.59 3.05
N GLU A 253 21.50 15.70 2.10
CA GLU A 253 22.56 14.70 1.92
C GLU A 253 23.44 14.58 3.19
N LEU A 254 23.92 15.71 3.71
CA LEU A 254 24.75 15.75 4.93
C LEU A 254 23.96 15.34 6.17
N GLY A 255 22.75 15.88 6.31
CA GLY A 255 21.85 15.56 7.40
C GLY A 255 21.50 14.08 7.46
N THR A 256 21.31 13.42 6.32
CA THR A 256 21.07 11.97 6.24
C THR A 256 22.24 11.19 6.85
N LYS A 257 23.48 11.52 6.49
CA LYS A 257 24.68 10.87 7.03
C LYS A 257 24.82 11.07 8.54
N ILE A 258 24.64 12.30 9.02
CA ILE A 258 24.71 12.64 10.45
C ILE A 258 23.66 11.87 11.27
N VAL A 259 22.41 11.88 10.82
CA VAL A 259 21.33 11.15 11.51
C VAL A 259 21.54 9.64 11.42
N ALA A 260 22.08 9.12 10.32
CA ALA A 260 22.42 7.70 10.20
C ALA A 260 23.51 7.28 11.20
N ASP A 261 24.57 8.07 11.35
CA ASP A 261 25.63 7.81 12.34
C ASP A 261 25.10 7.84 13.77
N MET A 262 24.19 8.77 14.06
CA MET A 262 23.47 8.79 15.33
C MET A 262 22.68 7.49 15.56
N CYS A 263 21.93 7.02 14.56
CA CYS A 263 21.14 5.79 14.65
C CYS A 263 22.04 4.55 14.82
N ARG A 264 23.12 4.43 14.06
CA ARG A 264 24.11 3.32 14.19
C ARG A 264 24.67 3.28 15.60
N LYS A 265 25.10 4.43 16.13
CA LYS A 265 25.61 4.54 17.50
C LYS A 265 24.59 4.13 18.58
N ILE A 266 23.31 4.40 18.36
CA ILE A 266 22.24 3.95 19.28
C ILE A 266 22.05 2.43 19.18
N LEU A 267 22.00 1.88 17.96
CA LEU A 267 21.76 0.45 17.72
C LEU A 267 22.95 -0.43 18.18
N ASP A 268 24.17 0.12 18.12
CA ASP A 268 25.40 -0.54 18.57
C ASP A 268 25.61 -0.42 20.08
N ALA A 269 24.91 0.51 20.74
CA ALA A 269 24.96 0.64 22.19
C ALA A 269 24.20 -0.51 22.84
N ASP A 270 24.86 -1.21 23.77
CA ASP A 270 24.26 -2.30 24.56
C ASP A 270 23.29 -1.75 25.64
N ILE A 271 22.18 -1.19 25.17
CA ILE A 271 21.12 -0.56 25.97
C ILE A 271 19.72 -1.11 25.62
N GLY A 272 19.67 -2.20 24.85
CA GLY A 272 18.43 -2.89 24.48
C GLY A 272 17.56 -2.16 23.46
N ILE A 273 18.13 -1.27 22.64
CA ILE A 273 17.39 -0.53 21.61
C ILE A 273 17.52 -1.23 20.26
N LYS A 274 16.38 -1.63 19.68
CA LYS A 274 16.28 -2.23 18.32
C LYS A 274 15.23 -1.55 17.43
N GLY A 275 14.48 -0.59 17.97
CA GLY A 275 13.46 0.16 17.25
C GLY A 275 13.88 1.59 16.96
N LEU A 276 13.49 2.13 15.81
CA LEU A 276 13.65 3.56 15.46
C LEU A 276 12.30 4.15 15.05
N HIS A 277 11.85 5.22 15.70
CA HIS A 277 10.60 5.89 15.35
C HIS A 277 10.88 7.16 14.55
N PHE A 278 10.48 7.23 13.29
CA PHE A 278 10.81 8.36 12.41
C PHE A 278 9.70 9.41 12.33
N TYR A 279 10.03 10.64 12.69
CA TYR A 279 9.20 11.82 12.43
C TYR A 279 9.27 12.18 10.95
N THR A 280 8.28 11.76 10.16
CA THR A 280 8.34 11.94 8.69
C THR A 280 8.12 13.37 8.23
N MET A 281 7.50 14.19 9.09
CA MET A 281 7.00 15.52 8.75
C MET A 281 6.04 15.51 7.55
N ASN A 282 5.30 14.42 7.34
CA ASN A 282 4.51 14.16 6.14
C ASN A 282 5.35 14.29 4.85
N LEU A 283 6.61 13.87 4.88
CA LEU A 283 7.50 13.84 3.72
C LEU A 283 8.14 12.45 3.59
N GLU A 284 8.31 12.02 2.34
CA GLU A 284 8.79 10.66 2.02
C GLU A 284 10.30 10.61 1.84
N LYS A 285 10.86 11.61 1.15
CA LYS A 285 12.25 11.57 0.64
C LYS A 285 13.29 11.44 1.76
N GLY A 286 13.19 12.24 2.82
CA GLY A 286 14.16 12.22 3.92
C GLY A 286 14.21 10.89 4.66
N THR A 287 13.04 10.38 5.05
CA THR A 287 12.92 9.08 5.72
C THR A 287 13.42 7.93 4.84
N LYS A 288 13.05 7.93 3.54
CA LYS A 288 13.50 6.91 2.60
C LYS A 288 15.03 6.91 2.44
N MET A 289 15.64 8.08 2.23
CA MET A 289 17.09 8.21 2.11
C MET A 289 17.81 7.71 3.37
N LEU A 290 17.27 8.00 4.56
CA LEU A 290 17.85 7.56 5.82
C LEU A 290 17.73 6.04 6.03
N LEU A 291 16.61 5.43 5.64
CA LEU A 291 16.46 3.98 5.66
C LEU A 291 17.44 3.30 4.70
N GLU A 292 17.60 3.84 3.49
CA GLU A 292 18.59 3.36 2.51
C GLU A 292 20.03 3.46 3.06
N GLU A 293 20.39 4.61 3.64
CA GLU A 293 21.71 4.84 4.26
C GLU A 293 21.98 3.87 5.44
N LEU A 294 20.95 3.51 6.21
CA LEU A 294 21.06 2.55 7.30
C LEU A 294 21.02 1.08 6.82
N ASN A 295 20.86 0.83 5.51
CA ASN A 295 20.53 -0.48 4.97
C ASN A 295 19.29 -1.12 5.60
N LEU A 296 18.38 -0.28 6.11
CA LEU A 296 17.05 -0.65 6.61
C LEU A 296 16.05 -0.57 5.45
N VAL A 297 16.37 -1.24 4.36
CA VAL A 297 15.41 -1.44 3.29
C VAL A 297 14.48 -2.60 3.68
N PRO A 298 13.21 -2.58 3.24
CA PRO A 298 12.37 -3.76 3.37
C PRO A 298 13.16 -4.93 2.81
N ARG A 299 13.37 -5.96 3.64
CA ARG A 299 13.72 -7.25 3.07
C ARG A 299 12.58 -7.55 2.09
N ILE A 300 12.90 -7.99 0.88
CA ILE A 300 11.93 -8.54 -0.10
C ILE A 300 10.98 -9.57 0.59
N GLU A 301 11.41 -10.08 1.74
CA GLU A 301 10.76 -10.94 2.71
C GLU A 301 9.56 -10.38 3.51
N THR A 302 9.07 -9.15 3.30
CA THR A 302 7.74 -8.78 3.81
C THR A 302 6.69 -9.45 2.92
N ILE A 303 6.60 -10.78 3.00
CA ILE A 303 5.71 -11.54 2.15
C ILE A 303 4.29 -11.11 2.49
N LYS A 304 3.57 -10.61 1.48
CA LYS A 304 2.16 -10.26 1.61
C LYS A 304 1.45 -11.50 2.14
N PRO A 305 0.73 -11.45 3.28
CA PRO A 305 0.10 -12.65 3.84
C PRO A 305 -0.94 -13.26 2.88
N LEU A 306 -1.53 -12.42 2.03
CA LEU A 306 -2.51 -12.73 0.99
C LEU A 306 -2.13 -11.93 -0.27
N PRO A 307 -2.61 -12.30 -1.48
CA PRO A 307 -2.36 -11.54 -2.70
C PRO A 307 -2.95 -10.11 -2.68
N TRP A 308 -3.85 -9.83 -1.72
CA TRP A 308 -4.47 -8.53 -1.48
C TRP A 308 -4.23 -8.05 -0.03
N ARG A 309 -4.51 -6.77 0.22
CA ARG A 309 -4.30 -6.15 1.54
C ARG A 309 -5.42 -6.51 2.51
N GLN A 310 -5.04 -7.10 3.64
CA GLN A 310 -5.97 -7.46 4.70
C GLN A 310 -6.36 -6.23 5.53
N SER A 311 -7.64 -6.15 5.86
CA SER A 311 -8.16 -5.14 6.80
C SER A 311 -7.81 -5.54 8.23
N LEU A 312 -7.45 -4.57 9.06
CA LEU A 312 -7.10 -4.80 10.47
C LEU A 312 -8.26 -4.54 11.43
N THR A 313 -9.45 -4.19 10.92
CA THR A 313 -10.63 -3.97 11.75
C THR A 313 -11.07 -5.27 12.44
N PRO A 314 -11.70 -5.18 13.63
CA PRO A 314 -12.06 -6.37 14.40
C PRO A 314 -13.02 -7.30 13.65
N THR A 315 -13.92 -6.72 12.85
CA THR A 315 -14.93 -7.45 12.07
C THR A 315 -14.32 -8.16 10.86
N ARG A 316 -13.27 -7.61 10.23
CA ARG A 316 -12.73 -8.12 8.96
C ARG A 316 -11.38 -8.82 9.04
N ARG A 317 -10.66 -8.76 10.17
CA ARG A 317 -9.30 -9.32 10.29
C ARG A 317 -9.18 -10.82 9.99
N THR A 318 -10.30 -11.56 9.99
CA THR A 318 -10.38 -12.99 9.67
C THR A 318 -10.74 -13.26 8.20
N GLU A 319 -11.06 -12.23 7.42
CA GLU A 319 -11.32 -12.33 5.99
C GLU A 319 -10.05 -12.84 5.30
N THR A 320 -10.19 -13.95 4.57
CA THR A 320 -9.07 -14.59 3.86
C THR A 320 -9.39 -14.91 2.41
N ILE A 321 -10.62 -14.65 1.93
CA ILE A 321 -11.02 -14.93 0.55
C ILE A 321 -11.81 -13.75 -0.02
N ARG A 322 -11.52 -13.36 -1.27
CA ARG A 322 -12.25 -12.34 -2.03
C ARG A 322 -12.52 -12.78 -3.47
N PRO A 323 -13.62 -12.33 -4.09
CA PRO A 323 -13.78 -12.39 -5.53
C PRO A 323 -12.74 -11.52 -6.24
N ILE A 324 -12.24 -11.99 -7.38
CA ILE A 324 -11.17 -11.31 -8.14
C ILE A 324 -11.59 -9.96 -8.75
N PHE A 325 -12.88 -9.71 -8.91
CA PHE A 325 -13.43 -8.59 -9.69
C PHE A 325 -13.00 -7.21 -9.17
N TRP A 326 -12.88 -7.05 -7.84
CA TRP A 326 -12.44 -5.80 -7.22
C TRP A 326 -10.94 -5.72 -6.92
N ALA A 327 -10.11 -6.57 -7.56
CA ALA A 327 -8.65 -6.56 -7.35
C ALA A 327 -8.04 -5.15 -7.54
N ASN A 328 -8.51 -4.41 -8.53
CA ASN A 328 -8.06 -3.04 -8.84
C ASN A 328 -8.89 -1.94 -8.14
N ARG A 329 -9.86 -2.31 -7.30
CA ARG A 329 -10.82 -1.40 -6.64
C ARG A 329 -11.10 -1.78 -5.19
N THR A 330 -10.05 -2.05 -4.42
CA THR A 330 -10.14 -2.52 -3.03
C THR A 330 -11.00 -1.60 -2.15
N LYS A 331 -10.94 -0.28 -2.33
CA LYS A 331 -11.76 0.69 -1.57
C LYS A 331 -13.26 0.45 -1.77
N SER A 332 -13.68 0.23 -3.02
CA SER A 332 -15.08 -0.05 -3.35
C SER A 332 -15.53 -1.35 -2.71
N TYR A 333 -14.75 -2.43 -2.85
CA TYR A 333 -15.05 -3.71 -2.21
C TYR A 333 -15.26 -3.59 -0.70
N LEU A 334 -14.39 -2.86 -0.02
CA LEU A 334 -14.48 -2.64 1.42
C LEU A 334 -15.73 -1.83 1.81
N SER A 335 -16.11 -0.81 1.04
CA SER A 335 -17.34 -0.05 1.26
C SER A 335 -18.58 -0.96 1.08
N ARG A 336 -18.67 -1.67 -0.04
CA ARG A 336 -19.83 -2.52 -0.39
C ARG A 336 -20.07 -3.70 0.54
N THR A 337 -19.06 -4.09 1.30
CA THR A 337 -19.14 -5.20 2.24
C THR A 337 -19.07 -4.73 3.70
N GLU A 338 -19.05 -3.41 3.98
CA GLU A 338 -18.82 -2.84 5.34
C GLU A 338 -19.86 -3.33 6.35
N ASN A 339 -21.09 -3.54 5.89
CA ASN A 339 -22.22 -3.97 6.71
C ASN A 339 -22.45 -5.49 6.73
N TRP A 340 -21.47 -6.30 6.33
CA TRP A 340 -21.56 -7.75 6.46
C TRP A 340 -21.35 -8.18 7.92
N ASP A 341 -22.21 -9.08 8.39
CA ASP A 341 -22.12 -9.64 9.74
C ASP A 341 -20.92 -10.59 9.90
N GLU A 342 -20.64 -11.39 8.87
CA GLU A 342 -19.53 -12.33 8.81
C GLU A 342 -18.77 -12.24 7.47
N TYR A 343 -17.45 -12.45 7.52
CA TYR A 343 -16.59 -12.42 6.34
C TYR A 343 -16.01 -13.82 6.02
N PRO A 344 -15.91 -14.19 4.73
CA PRO A 344 -15.41 -15.51 4.32
C PRO A 344 -14.03 -15.86 4.89
N ASN A 345 -13.94 -17.06 5.51
CA ASN A 345 -12.71 -17.63 6.04
C ASN A 345 -12.47 -19.07 5.51
N GLY A 346 -11.33 -19.31 4.85
CA GLY A 346 -10.94 -20.64 4.35
C GLY A 346 -11.72 -21.18 3.13
N ARG A 347 -13.06 -21.29 3.21
CA ARG A 347 -13.95 -21.53 2.05
C ARG A 347 -14.97 -20.43 1.93
N PHE A 348 -15.20 -19.96 0.71
CA PHE A 348 -16.28 -19.01 0.45
C PHE A 348 -17.58 -19.82 0.56
N GLY A 349 -18.35 -19.55 1.62
CA GLY A 349 -19.56 -20.29 1.95
C GLY A 349 -20.69 -20.03 0.96
N ASP A 350 -21.90 -20.43 1.35
CA ASP A 350 -23.12 -20.17 0.60
C ASP A 350 -23.29 -18.65 0.38
N SER A 351 -23.15 -18.22 -0.88
CA SER A 351 -23.13 -16.82 -1.35
C SER A 351 -24.47 -16.07 -1.15
N ARG A 352 -25.40 -16.65 -0.40
CA ARG A 352 -26.75 -16.15 -0.12
C ARG A 352 -26.84 -15.22 1.11
N SER A 353 -25.74 -14.85 1.75
CA SER A 353 -25.69 -13.89 2.88
C SER A 353 -24.65 -12.78 2.67
N PRO A 354 -24.95 -11.52 3.07
CA PRO A 354 -26.00 -10.65 2.54
C PRO A 354 -25.63 -10.12 1.14
N ALA A 355 -26.63 -9.68 0.36
CA ALA A 355 -26.41 -8.98 -0.90
C ALA A 355 -25.35 -7.88 -0.71
N TYR A 356 -24.37 -7.80 -1.61
CA TYR A 356 -23.47 -6.65 -1.69
C TYR A 356 -24.29 -5.39 -1.46
N GLY A 357 -23.89 -4.56 -0.49
CA GLY A 357 -24.62 -3.35 -0.18
C GLY A 357 -24.85 -2.53 -1.45
N GLU A 358 -25.94 -1.76 -1.48
CA GLU A 358 -26.07 -0.69 -2.46
C GLU A 358 -24.79 0.15 -2.41
N LEU A 359 -24.37 0.65 -3.56
CA LEU A 359 -23.26 1.61 -3.65
C LEU A 359 -23.51 2.67 -2.57
N ASP A 360 -22.50 2.96 -1.76
CA ASP A 360 -22.62 3.95 -0.68
C ASP A 360 -23.27 5.25 -1.22
N GLY A 361 -23.84 6.07 -0.35
CA GLY A 361 -24.56 7.30 -0.75
C GLY A 361 -23.75 8.30 -1.61
N TYR A 362 -22.48 8.01 -1.92
CA TYR A 362 -21.60 8.75 -2.82
C TYR A 362 -21.54 8.19 -4.25
N GLY A 363 -22.08 6.99 -4.52
CA GLY A 363 -22.17 6.38 -5.85
C GLY A 363 -20.86 5.74 -6.34
N VAL A 364 -20.79 5.39 -7.63
CA VAL A 364 -19.54 4.90 -8.26
C VAL A 364 -18.71 6.10 -8.73
N TRP A 365 -17.43 6.12 -8.37
CA TRP A 365 -16.49 7.17 -8.81
C TRP A 365 -15.21 6.62 -9.42
N ILE A 366 -14.61 7.43 -10.29
CA ILE A 366 -13.25 7.29 -10.78
C ILE A 366 -12.31 8.16 -9.95
N LYS A 367 -11.04 7.76 -9.79
CA LYS A 367 -10.07 8.49 -8.95
C LYS A 367 -9.68 9.85 -9.55
N GLN A 368 -9.59 9.92 -10.89
CA GLN A 368 -9.10 11.07 -11.62
C GLN A 368 -10.15 12.19 -11.69
N THR A 369 -9.72 13.45 -11.57
CA THR A 369 -10.58 14.60 -11.92
C THR A 369 -10.83 14.63 -13.44
N PRO A 370 -11.82 15.40 -13.93
CA PRO A 370 -12.03 15.56 -15.37
C PRO A 370 -10.77 16.03 -16.13
N GLU A 371 -10.01 16.97 -15.57
CA GLU A 371 -8.79 17.50 -16.19
C GLU A 371 -7.68 16.42 -16.23
N GLU A 372 -7.52 15.66 -15.15
CA GLU A 372 -6.58 14.54 -15.11
C GLU A 372 -6.99 13.44 -16.09
N GLY A 373 -8.28 13.11 -16.14
CA GLY A 373 -8.86 12.13 -17.04
C GLY A 373 -8.60 12.49 -18.51
N LEU A 374 -8.85 13.75 -18.90
CA LEU A 374 -8.55 14.23 -20.26
C LEU A 374 -7.06 14.11 -20.60
N LYS A 375 -6.18 14.38 -19.63
CA LYS A 375 -4.73 14.26 -19.83
C LYS A 375 -4.27 12.80 -19.99
N ILE A 376 -4.91 11.87 -19.28
CA ILE A 376 -4.51 10.45 -19.26
C ILE A 376 -5.15 9.68 -20.42
N TRP A 377 -6.44 9.90 -20.66
CA TRP A 377 -7.26 9.12 -21.60
C TRP A 377 -7.45 9.81 -22.95
N GLY A 378 -7.11 11.09 -23.06
CA GLY A 378 -7.33 11.88 -24.28
C GLY A 378 -8.81 12.03 -24.61
N THR A 379 -9.12 12.30 -25.87
CA THR A 379 -10.48 12.48 -26.40
C THR A 379 -10.78 11.45 -27.49
N PRO A 380 -10.98 10.16 -27.14
CA PRO A 380 -11.18 9.10 -28.13
C PRO A 380 -12.45 9.38 -28.93
N THR A 381 -12.42 9.26 -30.25
CA THR A 381 -13.60 9.50 -31.11
C THR A 381 -13.97 8.28 -31.95
N THR A 382 -13.08 7.29 -32.00
CA THR A 382 -13.28 6.01 -32.68
C THR A 382 -12.99 4.84 -31.75
N ILE A 383 -13.49 3.66 -32.09
CA ILE A 383 -13.14 2.42 -31.36
C ILE A 383 -11.64 2.14 -31.43
N GLU A 384 -10.96 2.54 -32.50
CA GLU A 384 -9.50 2.37 -32.61
C GLU A 384 -8.73 3.21 -31.58
N ASP A 385 -9.21 4.42 -31.27
CA ASP A 385 -8.65 5.24 -30.19
C ASP A 385 -8.79 4.55 -28.83
N ILE A 386 -9.93 3.89 -28.59
CA ILE A 386 -10.20 3.13 -27.36
C ILE A 386 -9.27 1.92 -27.25
N LYS A 387 -9.14 1.14 -28.33
CA LYS A 387 -8.22 0.00 -28.37
C LYS A 387 -6.78 0.44 -28.10
N SER A 388 -6.32 1.48 -28.79
CA SER A 388 -5.00 2.07 -28.59
C SER A 388 -4.77 2.51 -27.15
N LEU A 389 -5.76 3.13 -26.50
CA LEU A 389 -5.67 3.52 -25.09
C LEU A 389 -5.40 2.31 -24.18
N PHE A 390 -6.13 1.21 -24.37
CA PHE A 390 -5.98 -0.01 -23.57
C PHE A 390 -4.66 -0.75 -23.88
N THR A 391 -4.24 -0.79 -25.14
CA THR A 391 -2.95 -1.34 -25.56
C THR A 391 -1.79 -0.58 -24.90
N ARG A 392 -1.83 0.75 -24.92
CA ARG A 392 -0.82 1.61 -24.25
C ARG A 392 -0.81 1.46 -22.73
N PHE A 393 -1.95 1.14 -22.11
CA PHE A 393 -1.99 0.77 -20.70
C PHE A 393 -1.20 -0.52 -20.44
N CYS A 394 -1.39 -1.55 -21.25
CA CYS A 394 -0.61 -2.79 -21.15
C CYS A 394 0.90 -2.58 -21.37
N ALA A 395 1.28 -1.57 -22.16
CA ALA A 395 2.66 -1.15 -22.40
C ALA A 395 3.25 -0.22 -21.32
N LYS A 396 2.51 0.07 -20.23
CA LYS A 396 2.88 1.03 -19.16
C LYS A 396 3.02 2.50 -19.59
N GLU A 397 2.55 2.85 -20.78
CA GLU A 397 2.56 4.25 -21.25
C GLU A 397 1.41 5.05 -20.61
N VAL A 398 0.31 4.37 -20.27
CA VAL A 398 -0.84 4.93 -19.56
C VAL A 398 -0.85 4.40 -18.14
N LYS A 399 -1.03 5.30 -17.16
CA LYS A 399 -0.88 4.97 -15.73
C LYS A 399 -2.15 4.43 -15.07
N ALA A 400 -3.31 4.63 -15.68
CA ALA A 400 -4.61 4.26 -15.12
C ALA A 400 -5.67 4.12 -16.22
N LEU A 401 -6.67 3.29 -15.96
CA LEU A 401 -7.92 3.18 -16.71
C LEU A 401 -9.09 3.46 -15.75
N PRO A 402 -10.32 3.72 -16.23
CA PRO A 402 -11.47 3.91 -15.35
C PRO A 402 -11.68 2.78 -14.33
N TRP A 403 -11.33 1.54 -14.71
CA TRP A 403 -11.43 0.34 -13.88
C TRP A 403 -10.17 0.02 -13.05
N SER A 404 -9.06 0.72 -13.28
CA SER A 404 -7.80 0.52 -12.56
C SER A 404 -7.14 1.85 -12.23
N ASP A 405 -7.18 2.22 -10.95
CA ASP A 405 -6.56 3.46 -10.45
C ASP A 405 -5.05 3.33 -10.19
N GLN A 406 -4.48 2.14 -10.42
CA GLN A 406 -3.05 1.84 -10.32
C GLN A 406 -2.43 1.51 -11.70
N PRO A 407 -1.10 1.73 -11.84
CA PRO A 407 -0.35 1.24 -12.99
C PRO A 407 -0.36 -0.31 -13.09
N PRO A 408 -0.05 -0.88 -14.27
CA PRO A 408 0.11 -2.31 -14.47
C PRO A 408 0.99 -2.98 -13.41
N SER A 409 0.46 -4.02 -12.76
CA SER A 409 1.20 -4.81 -11.76
C SER A 409 2.33 -5.61 -12.42
N ASN A 410 3.37 -5.98 -11.65
CA ASN A 410 4.45 -6.82 -12.19
C ASN A 410 3.95 -8.19 -12.70
N GLU A 411 2.93 -8.73 -12.06
CA GLU A 411 2.25 -9.96 -12.46
C GLU A 411 1.57 -9.81 -13.83
N MET A 412 0.81 -8.73 -14.05
CA MET A 412 0.14 -8.46 -15.34
C MET A 412 1.14 -8.41 -16.49
N LEU A 413 2.32 -7.85 -16.27
CA LEU A 413 3.33 -7.67 -17.33
C LEU A 413 3.86 -8.98 -17.89
N VAL A 414 3.74 -10.09 -17.15
CA VAL A 414 4.13 -11.42 -17.62
C VAL A 414 3.33 -11.82 -18.87
N ILE A 415 2.09 -11.34 -18.97
CA ILE A 415 1.19 -11.56 -20.12
C ILE A 415 0.85 -10.24 -20.85
N GLY A 416 1.63 -9.18 -20.63
CA GLY A 416 1.32 -7.83 -21.11
C GLY A 416 1.24 -7.74 -22.63
N GLN A 417 2.05 -8.50 -23.37
CA GLN A 417 2.01 -8.53 -24.84
C GLN A 417 0.74 -9.21 -25.37
N GLN A 418 0.33 -10.33 -24.75
CA GLN A 418 -0.90 -11.02 -25.09
C GLN A 418 -2.11 -10.13 -24.81
N LEU A 419 -2.13 -9.42 -23.67
CA LEU A 419 -3.19 -8.47 -23.32
C LEU A 419 -3.21 -7.29 -24.31
N ALA A 420 -2.07 -6.70 -24.64
CA ALA A 420 -1.98 -5.63 -25.64
C ALA A 420 -2.60 -6.06 -26.99
N ARG A 421 -2.25 -7.27 -27.46
CA ARG A 421 -2.82 -7.85 -28.69
C ARG A 421 -4.33 -8.11 -28.58
N MET A 422 -4.82 -8.57 -27.43
CA MET A 422 -6.26 -8.73 -27.21
C MET A 422 -7.00 -7.39 -27.33
N ASN A 423 -6.43 -6.32 -26.78
CA ASN A 423 -6.99 -4.98 -26.86
C ASN A 423 -7.01 -4.45 -28.31
N GLU A 424 -5.95 -4.67 -29.10
CA GLU A 424 -5.93 -4.35 -30.54
C GLU A 424 -7.06 -5.05 -31.31
N LEU A 425 -7.37 -6.30 -30.94
CA LEU A 425 -8.46 -7.07 -31.52
C LEU A 425 -9.85 -6.64 -31.02
N GLY A 426 -9.97 -5.73 -30.06
CA GLY A 426 -11.24 -5.22 -29.53
C GLY A 426 -11.77 -5.95 -28.29
N TYR A 427 -10.97 -6.82 -27.66
CA TYR A 427 -11.27 -7.39 -26.35
C TYR A 427 -10.66 -6.48 -25.28
N LEU A 428 -11.44 -5.51 -24.80
CA LEU A 428 -10.97 -4.41 -23.95
C LEU A 428 -10.77 -4.87 -22.50
N THR A 429 -9.56 -5.28 -22.15
CA THR A 429 -9.22 -5.95 -20.88
C THR A 429 -9.20 -4.98 -19.70
N ILE A 430 -9.87 -5.34 -18.60
CA ILE A 430 -9.94 -4.55 -17.37
C ILE A 430 -9.34 -5.26 -16.14
N ASN A 431 -9.17 -6.59 -16.21
CA ASN A 431 -8.56 -7.40 -15.17
C ASN A 431 -7.97 -8.70 -15.75
N SER A 432 -6.89 -9.21 -15.14
CA SER A 432 -6.18 -10.39 -15.61
C SER A 432 -5.23 -10.97 -14.55
N GLN A 433 -5.02 -12.28 -14.57
CA GLN A 433 -3.86 -12.92 -13.94
C GLN A 433 -3.34 -14.08 -14.82
N PRO A 434 -2.02 -14.32 -14.88
CA PRO A 434 -1.46 -15.44 -15.63
C PRO A 434 -1.68 -16.78 -14.92
N ALA A 435 -1.50 -17.89 -15.63
CA ALA A 435 -1.41 -19.19 -14.98
C ALA A 435 -0.04 -19.34 -14.29
N VAL A 436 -0.06 -19.82 -13.04
CA VAL A 436 1.14 -20.07 -12.24
C VAL A 436 1.05 -21.49 -11.69
N ASN A 437 2.10 -22.26 -11.96
CA ASN A 437 2.21 -23.64 -11.51
C ASN A 437 3.38 -23.76 -10.51
N GLY A 438 3.10 -23.50 -9.23
CA GLY A 438 4.05 -23.70 -8.15
C GLY A 438 5.21 -22.71 -8.14
N ALA A 439 4.95 -21.40 -8.25
CA ALA A 439 5.99 -20.40 -7.96
C ALA A 439 6.31 -20.40 -6.47
N ARG A 440 7.55 -20.08 -6.09
CA ARG A 440 7.91 -19.98 -4.66
C ARG A 440 7.11 -18.85 -4.00
N SER A 441 6.78 -19.01 -2.72
CA SER A 441 6.05 -17.98 -1.97
C SER A 441 6.81 -16.66 -1.79
N ASP A 442 8.12 -16.66 -2.03
CA ASP A 442 9.00 -15.48 -2.06
C ASP A 442 9.33 -14.98 -3.48
N ASP A 443 8.59 -15.45 -4.50
CA ASP A 443 8.72 -14.99 -5.88
C ASP A 443 8.39 -13.49 -6.01
N LYS A 444 9.16 -12.74 -6.81
CA LYS A 444 9.04 -11.28 -6.93
C LYS A 444 7.77 -10.82 -7.66
N ALA A 445 7.23 -11.64 -8.54
CA ALA A 445 6.03 -11.33 -9.31
C ALA A 445 4.78 -11.92 -8.64
N PHE A 446 4.87 -13.17 -8.17
CA PHE A 446 3.71 -13.95 -7.73
C PHE A 446 3.67 -14.25 -6.22
N GLY A 447 4.78 -14.06 -5.50
CA GLY A 447 4.95 -14.54 -4.13
C GLY A 447 4.01 -13.88 -3.12
N TRP A 448 3.37 -14.70 -2.30
CA TRP A 448 2.60 -14.32 -1.11
C TRP A 448 2.56 -15.50 -0.10
N GLY A 449 2.15 -15.22 1.14
CA GLY A 449 2.05 -16.18 2.24
C GLY A 449 3.37 -16.48 2.99
N PRO A 450 3.41 -17.48 3.87
CA PRO A 450 4.64 -17.87 4.57
C PRO A 450 5.79 -18.27 3.63
N LYS A 451 7.04 -18.09 4.07
CA LYS A 451 8.25 -18.56 3.38
C LYS A 451 8.22 -20.08 3.14
N ASN A 452 8.99 -20.54 2.16
CA ASN A 452 9.19 -21.95 1.81
C ASN A 452 7.90 -22.68 1.38
N GLY A 453 6.89 -21.94 0.92
CA GLY A 453 5.70 -22.49 0.30
C GLY A 453 5.68 -22.29 -1.22
N TYR A 454 4.56 -22.69 -1.82
CA TYR A 454 4.32 -22.59 -3.25
C TYR A 454 2.96 -21.95 -3.51
N VAL A 455 2.89 -21.08 -4.51
CA VAL A 455 1.69 -20.39 -4.95
C VAL A 455 1.30 -20.83 -6.36
N TYR A 456 0.00 -20.84 -6.62
CA TYR A 456 -0.60 -21.34 -7.84
C TYR A 456 -1.73 -20.41 -8.30
N GLN A 457 -1.91 -20.32 -9.60
CA GLN A 457 -2.95 -19.51 -10.23
C GLN A 457 -3.50 -20.19 -11.47
N LYS A 458 -4.83 -20.16 -11.64
CA LYS A 458 -5.47 -20.36 -12.94
C LYS A 458 -5.39 -19.07 -13.74
N ALA A 459 -5.23 -19.17 -15.06
CA ALA A 459 -5.30 -17.99 -15.89
C ALA A 459 -6.72 -17.41 -15.86
N TYR A 460 -6.80 -16.07 -15.79
CA TYR A 460 -8.05 -15.32 -15.74
C TYR A 460 -7.96 -14.11 -16.66
N LEU A 461 -9.04 -13.83 -17.38
CA LEU A 461 -9.21 -12.62 -18.19
C LEU A 461 -10.58 -12.01 -17.94
N GLU A 462 -10.65 -10.69 -17.90
CA GLU A 462 -11.89 -9.93 -17.82
C GLU A 462 -11.85 -8.74 -18.77
N PHE A 463 -12.87 -8.60 -19.61
CA PHE A 463 -12.87 -7.61 -20.70
C PHE A 463 -14.28 -7.22 -21.14
N PHE A 464 -14.37 -6.03 -21.75
CA PHE A 464 -15.54 -5.61 -22.53
C PHE A 464 -15.39 -6.03 -24.00
N VAL A 465 -16.48 -6.48 -24.62
CA VAL A 465 -16.50 -6.88 -26.04
C VAL A 465 -17.86 -6.63 -26.69
N HIS A 466 -17.84 -6.31 -27.98
CA HIS A 466 -19.06 -6.14 -28.78
C HIS A 466 -19.82 -7.47 -28.96
N PRO A 467 -21.17 -7.48 -28.98
CA PRO A 467 -21.97 -8.70 -29.06
C PRO A 467 -21.65 -9.64 -30.25
N GLU A 468 -21.38 -9.08 -31.43
CA GLU A 468 -21.05 -9.87 -32.63
C GLU A 468 -19.74 -10.64 -32.47
N GLN A 469 -18.73 -9.99 -31.89
CA GLN A 469 -17.44 -10.60 -31.62
C GLN A 469 -17.53 -11.63 -30.49
N LEU A 470 -18.35 -11.36 -29.46
CA LEU A 470 -18.63 -12.30 -28.38
C LEU A 470 -19.24 -13.61 -28.92
N GLN A 471 -20.20 -13.53 -29.85
CA GLN A 471 -20.84 -14.72 -30.40
C GLN A 471 -19.84 -15.65 -31.09
N SER A 472 -18.86 -15.08 -31.79
CA SER A 472 -17.79 -15.84 -32.44
C SER A 472 -16.80 -16.40 -31.42
N LEU A 473 -16.48 -15.64 -30.37
CA LEU A 473 -15.59 -16.08 -29.30
C LEU A 473 -16.18 -17.25 -28.50
N ILE A 474 -17.46 -17.21 -28.11
CA ILE A 474 -18.13 -18.28 -27.35
C ILE A 474 -18.02 -19.61 -28.09
N LYS A 475 -18.27 -19.63 -29.41
CA LYS A 475 -18.13 -20.85 -30.24
C LYS A 475 -16.71 -21.45 -30.22
N ARG A 476 -15.68 -20.64 -29.94
CA ARG A 476 -14.29 -21.11 -29.82
C ARG A 476 -13.99 -21.56 -28.39
N ILE A 477 -14.44 -20.79 -27.40
CA ILE A 477 -14.29 -21.11 -25.98
C ILE A 477 -14.95 -22.44 -25.64
N GLU A 478 -16.18 -22.68 -26.09
CA GLU A 478 -16.96 -23.90 -25.77
C GLU A 478 -16.37 -25.18 -26.40
N ARG A 479 -15.36 -25.08 -27.28
CA ARG A 479 -14.62 -26.24 -27.80
C ARG A 479 -13.61 -26.77 -26.80
N ASP A 480 -13.20 -25.96 -25.83
CA ASP A 480 -12.25 -26.35 -24.80
C ASP A 480 -13.01 -26.61 -23.48
N PRO A 481 -13.10 -27.89 -23.03
CA PRO A 481 -13.81 -28.22 -21.80
C PRO A 481 -13.15 -27.65 -20.55
N ASN A 482 -11.90 -27.16 -20.64
CA ASN A 482 -11.21 -26.53 -19.51
C ASN A 482 -11.55 -25.05 -19.34
N VAL A 483 -12.27 -24.43 -20.27
CA VAL A 483 -12.61 -23.01 -20.18
C VAL A 483 -13.99 -22.81 -19.58
N THR A 484 -14.07 -22.00 -18.54
CA THR A 484 -15.33 -21.52 -17.95
C THR A 484 -15.46 -20.01 -18.15
N TYR A 485 -16.64 -19.51 -18.51
CA TYR A 485 -16.87 -18.09 -18.71
C TYR A 485 -18.20 -17.60 -18.15
N TYR A 486 -18.27 -16.32 -17.82
CA TYR A 486 -19.52 -15.58 -17.62
C TYR A 486 -19.50 -14.33 -18.50
N ALA A 487 -20.57 -14.08 -19.23
CA ALA A 487 -20.76 -12.91 -20.07
C ALA A 487 -22.09 -12.24 -19.73
N ILE A 488 -22.06 -10.96 -19.37
CA ILE A 488 -23.24 -10.22 -18.92
C ILE A 488 -23.27 -8.81 -19.54
N ASN A 489 -24.43 -8.37 -19.99
CA ASN A 489 -24.62 -6.98 -20.43
C ASN A 489 -25.13 -6.11 -19.27
N LYS A 490 -25.26 -4.81 -19.54
CA LYS A 490 -25.75 -3.83 -18.56
C LYS A 490 -27.16 -4.18 -18.02
N GLN A 491 -28.00 -4.74 -18.88
CA GLN A 491 -29.38 -5.14 -18.56
C GLN A 491 -29.45 -6.38 -17.64
N GLY A 492 -28.36 -7.14 -17.52
CA GLY A 492 -28.27 -8.33 -16.67
C GLY A 492 -28.46 -9.66 -17.42
N ASP A 493 -28.43 -9.67 -18.75
CA ASP A 493 -28.54 -10.89 -19.55
C ASP A 493 -27.26 -11.72 -19.44
N LEU A 494 -27.25 -12.67 -18.51
CA LEU A 494 -26.12 -13.55 -18.24
C LEU A 494 -26.07 -14.75 -19.21
N LYS A 495 -24.91 -15.00 -19.81
CA LYS A 495 -24.56 -16.20 -20.58
C LYS A 495 -23.35 -16.86 -19.93
N THR A 496 -23.40 -18.18 -19.72
CA THR A 496 -22.30 -18.93 -19.10
C THR A 496 -22.37 -20.40 -19.50
N ASN A 497 -21.21 -21.06 -19.50
CA ASN A 497 -21.10 -22.52 -19.56
C ASN A 497 -20.78 -23.14 -18.19
N SER A 498 -20.77 -22.36 -17.11
CA SER A 498 -20.59 -22.87 -15.75
C SER A 498 -21.82 -23.67 -15.34
N ILE A 499 -21.60 -24.91 -14.91
CA ILE A 499 -22.65 -25.86 -14.49
C ILE A 499 -22.76 -25.89 -12.95
N SER A 500 -21.81 -25.28 -12.24
CA SER A 500 -21.78 -25.23 -10.79
C SER A 500 -22.13 -23.84 -10.28
N ASP A 501 -23.00 -23.79 -9.27
CA ASP A 501 -23.27 -22.59 -8.48
C ASP A 501 -22.15 -22.29 -7.47
N GLY A 502 -21.16 -23.19 -7.34
CA GLY A 502 -20.04 -23.06 -6.42
C GLY A 502 -18.93 -22.14 -6.94
N PRO A 503 -18.16 -21.50 -6.04
CA PRO A 503 -17.06 -20.64 -6.44
C PRO A 503 -15.89 -21.44 -7.01
N THR A 504 -15.28 -20.92 -8.07
CA THR A 504 -14.04 -21.46 -8.64
C THR A 504 -12.84 -20.77 -7.99
N ALA A 505 -12.00 -21.51 -7.28
CA ALA A 505 -10.71 -21.00 -6.81
C ALA A 505 -9.78 -20.75 -8.00
N VAL A 506 -9.22 -19.54 -8.06
CA VAL A 506 -8.30 -19.12 -9.14
C VAL A 506 -6.91 -18.77 -8.62
N THR A 507 -6.73 -18.56 -7.32
CA THR A 507 -5.41 -18.39 -6.69
C THR A 507 -5.39 -19.16 -5.38
N TRP A 508 -4.34 -19.96 -5.16
CA TRP A 508 -4.16 -20.72 -3.92
C TRP A 508 -2.68 -20.91 -3.58
N GLY A 509 -2.39 -21.27 -2.34
CA GLY A 509 -1.04 -21.48 -1.83
C GLY A 509 -0.97 -22.64 -0.86
N VAL A 510 0.14 -23.37 -0.92
CA VAL A 510 0.46 -24.50 -0.05
C VAL A 510 1.73 -24.15 0.73
N PHE A 511 1.64 -24.16 2.06
CA PHE A 511 2.71 -23.67 2.93
C PHE A 511 3.07 -24.72 4.00
N PRO A 512 4.35 -24.84 4.39
CA PRO A 512 4.76 -25.76 5.46
C PRO A 512 3.99 -25.50 6.76
N GLY A 513 3.41 -26.55 7.33
CA GLY A 513 2.71 -26.49 8.61
C GLY A 513 1.38 -25.71 8.59
N LYS A 514 0.79 -25.45 7.41
CA LYS A 514 -0.52 -24.81 7.27
C LYS A 514 -1.43 -25.57 6.32
N GLU A 515 -2.74 -25.39 6.50
CA GLU A 515 -3.73 -25.78 5.50
C GLU A 515 -3.59 -24.97 4.21
N VAL A 516 -4.19 -25.46 3.12
CA VAL A 516 -4.22 -24.76 1.84
C VAL A 516 -5.01 -23.46 1.99
N ILE A 517 -4.44 -22.36 1.51
CA ILE A 517 -5.10 -21.04 1.50
C ILE A 517 -5.53 -20.74 0.08
N GLN A 518 -6.81 -20.39 -0.13
CA GLN A 518 -7.39 -20.09 -1.45
C GLN A 518 -8.01 -18.68 -1.49
N PRO A 519 -7.19 -17.62 -1.56
CA PRO A 519 -7.63 -16.26 -1.26
C PRO A 519 -8.40 -15.55 -2.38
N THR A 520 -8.45 -16.14 -3.58
CA THR A 520 -9.09 -15.51 -4.73
C THR A 520 -9.98 -16.51 -5.47
N ILE A 521 -11.22 -16.09 -5.72
CA ILE A 521 -12.25 -16.90 -6.38
C ILE A 521 -12.93 -16.14 -7.53
N VAL A 522 -13.65 -16.91 -8.36
CA VAL A 522 -14.59 -16.43 -9.39
C VAL A 522 -15.93 -17.12 -9.16
N GLU A 523 -17.01 -16.35 -9.09
CA GLU A 523 -18.37 -16.86 -8.90
C GLU A 523 -19.43 -15.87 -9.46
N ALA A 524 -20.61 -16.39 -9.79
CA ALA A 524 -21.63 -15.68 -10.56
C ALA A 524 -22.30 -14.51 -9.81
N VAL A 525 -22.61 -14.65 -8.53
CA VAL A 525 -23.32 -13.66 -7.70
C VAL A 525 -22.47 -12.39 -7.55
N SER A 526 -21.21 -12.54 -7.17
CA SER A 526 -20.24 -11.45 -7.10
C SER A 526 -20.01 -10.81 -8.46
N PHE A 527 -19.99 -11.58 -9.55
CA PHE A 527 -19.84 -11.03 -10.89
C PHE A 527 -21.04 -10.17 -11.29
N MET A 528 -22.25 -10.63 -10.97
CA MET A 528 -23.49 -9.85 -11.18
C MET A 528 -23.49 -8.57 -10.33
N ALA A 529 -23.03 -8.62 -9.09
CA ALA A 529 -22.91 -7.42 -8.24
C ALA A 529 -21.82 -6.45 -8.73
N TRP A 530 -20.72 -6.97 -9.28
CA TRP A 530 -19.64 -6.19 -9.86
C TRP A 530 -20.06 -5.49 -11.16
N LYS A 531 -20.90 -6.13 -11.99
CA LYS A 531 -21.30 -5.59 -13.31
C LYS A 531 -21.80 -4.15 -13.22
N ASP A 532 -22.60 -3.84 -12.20
CA ASP A 532 -23.25 -2.53 -12.07
C ASP A 532 -22.21 -1.44 -11.86
N GLU A 533 -21.19 -1.72 -11.04
CA GLU A 533 -20.05 -0.82 -10.86
C GLU A 533 -19.19 -0.76 -12.12
N ALA A 534 -18.90 -1.89 -12.76
CA ALA A 534 -18.08 -1.94 -13.97
C ALA A 534 -18.68 -1.08 -15.11
N PHE A 535 -19.98 -1.18 -15.36
CA PHE A 535 -20.66 -0.38 -16.39
C PHE A 535 -20.77 1.09 -15.96
N GLU A 536 -21.08 1.37 -14.69
CA GLU A 536 -21.17 2.76 -14.23
C GLU A 536 -19.81 3.47 -14.28
N LEU A 537 -18.69 2.78 -14.05
CA LEU A 537 -17.35 3.37 -14.24
C LEU A 537 -17.13 3.85 -15.68
N GLY A 538 -17.60 3.09 -16.66
CA GLY A 538 -17.57 3.54 -18.06
C GLY A 538 -18.49 4.73 -18.30
N CYS A 539 -19.66 4.78 -17.65
CA CYS A 539 -20.54 5.94 -17.70
C CYS A 539 -19.91 7.19 -17.04
N GLN A 540 -19.20 7.04 -15.93
CA GLN A 540 -18.44 8.12 -15.29
C GLN A 540 -17.29 8.60 -16.17
N TRP A 541 -16.59 7.69 -16.85
CA TRP A 541 -15.60 8.06 -17.85
C TRP A 541 -16.21 8.90 -18.97
N ALA A 542 -17.38 8.51 -19.48
CA ALA A 542 -18.08 9.29 -20.51
C ALA A 542 -18.46 10.71 -20.04
N LYS A 543 -18.81 10.89 -18.75
CA LYS A 543 -19.20 12.17 -18.15
C LYS A 543 -18.05 13.19 -18.04
N ILE A 544 -16.79 12.76 -18.19
CA ILE A 544 -15.65 13.70 -18.27
C ILE A 544 -15.72 14.56 -19.54
N TYR A 545 -16.34 14.04 -20.59
CA TYR A 545 -16.46 14.72 -21.86
C TYR A 545 -17.76 15.54 -21.93
N GLU A 546 -17.70 16.65 -22.68
CA GLU A 546 -18.84 17.54 -22.87
C GLU A 546 -20.08 16.77 -23.39
N PRO A 547 -21.28 17.09 -22.90
CA PRO A 547 -22.53 16.52 -23.40
C PRO A 547 -22.63 16.60 -24.93
N GLY A 548 -22.93 15.47 -25.57
CA GLY A 548 -23.11 15.40 -27.02
C GLY A 548 -21.83 15.32 -27.86
N SER A 549 -20.65 15.44 -27.25
CA SER A 549 -19.35 15.25 -27.93
C SER A 549 -19.21 13.85 -28.54
N PRO A 550 -18.39 13.69 -29.60
CA PRO A 550 -18.13 12.37 -30.19
C PRO A 550 -17.59 11.36 -29.17
N SER A 551 -16.67 11.78 -28.30
CA SER A 551 -16.09 10.92 -27.25
C SER A 551 -17.11 10.41 -26.27
N ARG A 552 -17.99 11.30 -25.79
CA ARG A 552 -19.06 10.91 -24.86
C ARG A 552 -20.01 9.90 -25.49
N LYS A 553 -20.48 10.18 -26.71
CA LYS A 553 -21.41 9.30 -27.45
C LYS A 553 -20.81 7.93 -27.69
N LEU A 554 -19.53 7.87 -28.06
CA LEU A 554 -18.81 6.62 -28.27
C LEU A 554 -18.78 5.75 -27.01
N ILE A 555 -18.37 6.32 -25.88
CA ILE A 555 -18.24 5.58 -24.62
C ILE A 555 -19.63 5.18 -24.08
N GLU A 556 -20.63 6.06 -24.18
CA GLU A 556 -22.01 5.76 -23.79
C GLU A 556 -22.60 4.60 -24.63
N SER A 557 -22.43 4.62 -25.95
CA SER A 557 -22.84 3.52 -26.85
C SER A 557 -22.13 2.22 -26.47
N MET A 558 -20.81 2.26 -26.25
CA MET A 558 -20.04 1.10 -25.81
C MET A 558 -20.60 0.50 -24.51
N MET A 559 -20.85 1.31 -23.49
CA MET A 559 -21.40 0.82 -22.22
C MET A 559 -22.86 0.36 -22.29
N ASN A 560 -23.61 0.77 -23.31
CA ASN A 560 -25.00 0.32 -23.50
C ASN A 560 -25.09 -0.97 -24.33
N GLU A 561 -24.12 -1.23 -25.20
CA GLU A 561 -24.17 -2.33 -26.17
C GLU A 561 -23.24 -3.51 -25.81
N TYR A 562 -22.12 -3.24 -25.13
CA TYR A 562 -21.08 -4.26 -24.92
C TYR A 562 -21.45 -5.23 -23.79
N PHE A 563 -20.84 -6.41 -23.85
CA PHE A 563 -20.86 -7.38 -22.77
C PHE A 563 -19.58 -7.27 -21.94
N LEU A 564 -19.72 -7.36 -20.62
CA LEU A 564 -18.63 -7.66 -19.69
C LEU A 564 -18.46 -9.18 -19.61
N VAL A 565 -17.25 -9.66 -19.84
CA VAL A 565 -16.95 -11.09 -19.90
C VAL A 565 -15.78 -11.40 -18.97
N ASN A 566 -15.92 -12.45 -18.16
CA ASN A 566 -14.79 -13.08 -17.49
C ASN A 566 -14.59 -14.52 -17.98
N VAL A 567 -13.33 -14.95 -18.09
CA VAL A 567 -12.91 -16.25 -18.59
C VAL A 567 -11.84 -16.82 -17.66
N VAL A 568 -11.99 -18.08 -17.27
CA VAL A 568 -11.01 -18.85 -16.50
C VAL A 568 -10.60 -20.08 -17.30
N HIS A 569 -9.30 -20.32 -17.41
CA HIS A 569 -8.77 -21.60 -17.92
C HIS A 569 -8.39 -22.50 -16.75
N ASN A 570 -9.04 -23.67 -16.64
CA ASN A 570 -8.96 -24.54 -15.46
C ASN A 570 -7.68 -25.40 -15.41
N ASP A 571 -7.06 -25.68 -16.56
CA ASP A 571 -5.74 -26.29 -16.59
C ASP A 571 -4.66 -25.21 -16.45
N PHE A 572 -4.15 -25.06 -15.23
CA PHE A 572 -3.12 -24.08 -14.87
C PHE A 572 -1.71 -24.50 -15.32
N ASN A 573 -1.54 -25.70 -15.89
CA ASN A 573 -0.24 -26.11 -16.45
C ASN A 573 0.03 -25.44 -17.80
N ASP A 574 -1.03 -25.13 -18.55
CA ASP A 574 -0.94 -24.52 -19.86
C ASP A 574 -1.12 -23.00 -19.79
N ARG A 575 0.00 -22.27 -19.84
CA ARG A 575 0.03 -20.81 -19.65
C ARG A 575 -0.59 -20.02 -20.79
N GLU A 576 -0.61 -20.58 -22.00
CA GLU A 576 -1.05 -19.87 -23.20
C GLU A 576 -2.46 -20.27 -23.64
N ALA A 577 -3.01 -21.36 -23.08
CA ALA A 577 -4.30 -21.90 -23.53
C ALA A 577 -5.44 -20.90 -23.46
N ILE A 578 -5.49 -20.06 -22.42
CA ILE A 578 -6.53 -19.03 -22.28
C ILE A 578 -6.56 -18.04 -23.45
N PHE A 579 -5.43 -17.82 -24.14
CA PHE A 579 -5.33 -16.84 -25.23
C PHE A 579 -5.66 -17.44 -26.61
N ARG A 580 -5.59 -18.77 -26.76
CA ARG A 580 -5.80 -19.45 -28.06
C ARG A 580 -7.16 -19.11 -28.70
N PRO A 581 -8.29 -19.06 -27.97
CA PRO A 581 -9.58 -18.68 -28.56
C PRO A 581 -9.61 -17.25 -29.10
N PHE A 582 -8.72 -16.36 -28.67
CA PHE A 582 -8.70 -14.97 -29.11
C PHE A 582 -7.90 -14.77 -30.39
N PHE A 583 -6.87 -15.59 -30.62
CA PHE A 583 -5.93 -15.42 -31.73
C PHE A 583 -6.16 -16.37 -32.92
N ALA A 584 -7.11 -17.31 -32.81
CA ALA A 584 -7.38 -18.33 -33.83
C ALA A 584 -7.77 -17.77 -35.21
N ASP A 585 -8.48 -16.63 -35.29
CA ASP A 585 -8.91 -16.03 -36.56
C ASP A 585 -7.84 -15.15 -37.21
N ALA A 586 -6.76 -14.80 -36.50
CA ALA A 586 -5.72 -13.90 -36.99
C ALA A 586 -4.70 -14.58 -37.93
N GLY A 587 -4.94 -15.83 -38.36
CA GLY A 587 -4.10 -16.54 -39.33
C GLY A 587 -2.68 -16.90 -38.85
N LEU A 588 -2.37 -16.76 -37.55
CA LEU A 588 -1.02 -16.89 -37.03
C LEU A 588 -0.89 -18.13 -36.12
N LYS A 589 -0.01 -19.06 -36.50
CA LYS A 589 0.44 -20.16 -35.63
C LYS A 589 1.34 -19.58 -34.54
N MET A 590 1.04 -19.86 -33.27
CA MET A 590 1.97 -19.68 -32.17
C MET A 590 3.05 -20.77 -32.29
N ASN A 591 4.21 -20.45 -32.85
CA ASN A 591 5.39 -21.31 -32.70
C ASN A 591 6.12 -20.88 -31.43
N GLY A 592 6.49 -21.87 -30.62
CA GLY A 592 7.31 -21.66 -29.43
C GLY A 592 8.65 -21.03 -29.79
N ASP A 593 9.03 -20.07 -28.95
CA ASP A 593 10.27 -19.29 -28.93
C ASP A 593 10.53 -18.41 -30.17
N GLU A 594 10.44 -17.09 -29.93
CA GLU A 594 10.74 -15.93 -30.79
C GLU A 594 9.68 -15.51 -31.84
N MET A 595 9.07 -14.35 -31.58
CA MET A 595 8.26 -13.59 -32.54
C MET A 595 9.19 -12.78 -33.46
N THR A 596 9.24 -13.12 -34.75
CA THR A 596 9.64 -12.18 -35.81
C THR A 596 8.42 -11.68 -36.57
N THR A 597 8.24 -10.36 -36.63
CA THR A 597 7.22 -9.68 -37.44
C THR A 597 7.50 -9.84 -38.94
N PRO A 598 6.49 -10.06 -39.80
CA PRO A 598 6.67 -9.97 -41.25
C PRO A 598 6.70 -8.50 -41.66
N VAL A 599 7.84 -8.04 -42.19
CA VAL A 599 7.99 -6.70 -42.76
C VAL A 599 7.24 -6.65 -44.10
N ALA A 600 6.39 -5.64 -44.26
CA ALA A 600 5.61 -5.38 -45.46
C ALA A 600 6.47 -4.95 -46.66
N ASN A 601 6.01 -5.36 -47.85
CA ASN A 601 6.60 -5.13 -49.17
C ASN A 601 7.02 -3.68 -49.47
N GLY A 602 8.25 -3.52 -49.97
CA GLY A 602 8.73 -2.36 -50.71
C GLY A 602 9.24 -2.79 -52.10
N VAL A 603 8.80 -2.07 -53.12
CA VAL A 603 8.91 -2.39 -54.56
C VAL A 603 10.28 -2.03 -55.17
N ASN A 604 10.72 -2.91 -56.09
CA ASN A 604 11.69 -2.75 -57.21
C ASN A 604 13.20 -2.55 -56.95
N GLY A 605 13.98 -3.54 -57.41
CA GLY A 605 15.39 -3.43 -57.78
C GLY A 605 15.89 -4.72 -58.43
N VAL A 606 16.29 -4.66 -59.70
CA VAL A 606 16.52 -5.77 -60.63
C VAL A 606 17.99 -6.28 -60.61
N ASN A 607 18.14 -7.60 -60.75
CA ASN A 607 19.27 -8.42 -61.24
C ASN A 607 20.61 -8.53 -60.47
N GLY A 608 21.08 -9.78 -60.29
CA GLY A 608 22.53 -10.05 -60.19
C GLY A 608 23.05 -11.31 -59.47
N VAL A 609 22.77 -12.51 -60.00
CA VAL A 609 23.69 -13.69 -60.16
C VAL A 609 24.58 -14.21 -59.00
N ASN A 610 24.32 -15.48 -58.64
CA ASN A 610 25.19 -16.61 -58.23
C ASN A 610 26.59 -16.40 -57.62
N GLY A 611 26.86 -17.12 -56.52
CA GLY A 611 28.22 -17.48 -56.09
C GLY A 611 28.22 -18.46 -54.91
N VAL A 612 29.00 -19.53 -55.05
CA VAL A 612 28.93 -20.81 -54.32
C VAL A 612 30.18 -21.00 -53.44
N ASN A 613 30.04 -21.76 -52.35
CA ASN A 613 31.05 -22.50 -51.56
C ASN A 613 32.05 -21.75 -50.67
N GLY A 614 32.29 -22.31 -49.47
CA GLY A 614 33.59 -22.20 -48.81
C GLY A 614 33.63 -22.44 -47.31
N VAL A 615 33.59 -23.70 -46.89
CA VAL A 615 34.02 -24.16 -45.55
C VAL A 615 35.50 -23.82 -45.32
N LYS A 616 35.87 -23.30 -44.14
CA LYS A 616 37.08 -23.68 -43.37
C LYS A 616 37.14 -22.98 -42.00
N ALA A 617 37.05 -23.79 -40.94
CA ALA A 617 37.72 -23.52 -39.67
C ALA A 617 39.24 -23.65 -39.86
N ILE A 618 40.09 -22.89 -39.14
CA ILE A 618 41.11 -23.36 -38.16
C ILE A 618 41.67 -22.16 -37.34
N ASN A 619 41.75 -22.34 -36.02
CA ASN A 619 42.73 -21.86 -35.00
C ASN A 619 43.50 -20.53 -35.15
N GLY A 620 43.49 -19.77 -34.05
CA GLY A 620 44.70 -19.69 -33.21
C GLY A 620 45.33 -18.31 -32.98
N LEU A 621 45.56 -18.04 -31.69
CA LEU A 621 46.65 -17.27 -31.07
C LEU A 621 46.33 -15.91 -30.45
N ALA A 622 46.94 -15.80 -29.26
CA ALA A 622 46.82 -14.80 -28.22
C ALA A 622 47.81 -13.61 -28.41
N ASN A 623 47.83 -12.77 -27.36
CA ASN A 623 48.64 -11.58 -27.10
C ASN A 623 48.09 -10.29 -27.74
N GLY A 624 47.96 -9.17 -27.05
CA GLY A 624 48.31 -8.79 -25.68
C GLY A 624 48.08 -7.29 -25.48
N HIS A 625 47.91 -6.90 -24.21
CA HIS A 625 48.05 -5.57 -23.58
C HIS A 625 48.02 -4.27 -24.41
N LEU A 626 47.22 -3.27 -23.98
CA LEU A 626 47.71 -2.12 -23.18
C LEU A 626 46.58 -1.15 -22.71
N LYS A 627 46.67 -0.76 -21.43
CA LYS A 627 46.42 0.54 -20.75
C LYS A 627 45.48 1.57 -21.42
N ALA A 628 44.38 1.97 -20.77
CA ALA A 628 44.24 3.03 -19.74
C ALA A 628 44.19 4.47 -20.31
N ALA A 629 43.08 5.20 -20.05
CA ALA A 629 43.02 6.51 -19.38
C ALA A 629 41.72 7.29 -19.71
N MET A 630 41.14 7.78 -18.62
CA MET A 630 40.17 8.87 -18.42
C MET A 630 39.86 9.83 -19.58
N ALA A 631 38.55 10.11 -19.72
CA ALA A 631 37.99 11.46 -19.65
C ALA A 631 36.59 11.38 -19.02
#